data_AF-A0A067DPP9-F1
#
_entry.id   AF-A0A067DPP9-F1
#
_cell.length_a   1.000
_cell.length_b   1.000
_cell.length_c   1.000
_cell.angle_alpha   90.00
_cell.angle_beta   90.00
_cell.angle_gamma   90.00
#
_symmetry.space_group_name_H-M   'P 1'
#
loop_
_entity.id
_entity.type
_entity.pdbx_description
1 polymer ?
#
loop_
_entity_poly.entity_id
_entity_poly.type
_entity_poly.pdbx_seq_one_letter_code
_entity_poly.pdbx_strand_id
1 'polypeptide(L)'
;MKRYRNGEIWDFETAEESGGREVILGLDGGTTSTVCICMPVISMSDSLPDPLPVLARAAAGCSNHNSVGEDAARETIEKVMADALLKSGSNRSAVRAVCLAVSGVNHPTDQQRILNWL
;
A
#
# COMPACT_ATOMS: atom_id res chain seq x y z
N MET A 1 5.22 18.56 -2.30
CA MET A 1 4.37 17.36 -2.29
C MET A 1 3.61 17.33 -3.61
N LYS A 2 3.89 16.37 -4.50
CA LYS A 2 3.24 16.29 -5.82
C LYS A 2 1.75 15.96 -5.59
N ARG A 3 0.85 16.83 -6.04
CA ARG A 3 -0.59 16.52 -6.10
C ARG A 3 -0.81 15.69 -7.37
N TYR A 4 -1.04 14.40 -7.19
CA TYR A 4 -1.51 13.54 -8.27
C TYR A 4 -2.99 13.86 -8.51
N ARG A 5 -3.41 14.07 -9.76
CA ARG A 5 -4.83 14.17 -10.09
C ARG A 5 -5.45 12.77 -10.09
N ASN A 6 -6.75 12.66 -9.85
CA ASN A 6 -7.48 11.38 -9.99
C ASN A 6 -7.14 10.75 -11.35
N GLY A 7 -6.47 9.59 -11.31
CA GLY A 7 -5.97 8.88 -12.49
C GLY A 7 -4.44 8.77 -12.56
N GLU A 8 -3.68 9.77 -12.09
CA GLU A 8 -2.22 9.85 -12.30
C GLU A 8 -1.39 9.00 -11.31
N ILE A 9 -2.01 8.51 -10.23
CA ILE A 9 -1.33 7.76 -9.17
C ILE A 9 -0.67 6.48 -9.73
N TRP A 10 -1.29 5.87 -10.74
CA TRP A 10 -0.91 4.57 -11.29
C TRP A 10 -0.29 4.65 -12.69
N ASP A 11 0.03 5.84 -13.20
CA ASP A 11 0.53 6.04 -14.57
C ASP A 11 1.81 5.25 -14.86
N PHE A 12 2.60 4.94 -13.82
CA PHE A 12 3.83 4.17 -13.94
C PHE A 12 3.63 2.74 -14.45
N GLU A 13 2.44 2.16 -14.32
CA GLU A 13 2.15 0.79 -14.76
C GLU A 13 2.14 0.63 -16.29
N THR A 14 1.99 1.73 -17.03
CA THR A 14 2.02 1.71 -18.50
C THR A 14 3.43 1.54 -19.07
N ALA A 15 4.47 1.65 -18.25
CA ALA A 15 5.85 1.73 -18.70
C ALA A 15 6.52 0.36 -18.92
N GLU A 16 6.11 -0.73 -18.26
CA GLU A 16 6.71 -2.06 -18.46
C GLU A 16 5.74 -3.21 -18.11
N GLU A 17 5.72 -4.27 -18.92
CA GLU A 17 5.27 -5.60 -18.49
C GLU A 17 6.27 -6.13 -17.46
N SER A 18 6.13 -5.72 -16.20
CA SER A 18 6.87 -6.35 -15.11
C SER A 18 6.32 -7.76 -14.95
N GLY A 19 6.97 -8.74 -15.58
CA GLY A 19 6.86 -10.18 -15.30
C GLY A 19 7.40 -10.51 -13.91
N GLY A 20 7.05 -9.67 -12.94
CA GLY A 20 7.68 -9.49 -11.65
C GLY A 20 7.12 -10.46 -10.63
N ARG A 21 8.04 -10.96 -9.81
CA ARG A 21 7.82 -11.75 -8.60
C ARG A 21 6.58 -11.28 -7.85
N GLU A 22 5.72 -12.22 -7.43
CA GLU A 22 4.55 -11.93 -6.61
C GLU A 22 4.96 -11.18 -5.33
N VAL A 23 4.17 -10.18 -4.94
CA VAL A 23 4.46 -9.31 -3.79
C VAL A 23 3.29 -9.23 -2.81
N ILE A 24 3.62 -8.86 -1.57
CA ILE A 24 2.69 -8.54 -0.49
C ILE A 24 2.96 -7.10 -0.07
N LEU A 25 1.89 -6.33 0.13
CA LEU A 25 1.96 -4.99 0.70
C LEU A 25 1.59 -5.02 2.19
N GLY A 26 2.39 -4.37 3.02
CA GLY A 26 2.08 -4.14 4.43
C GLY A 26 1.91 -2.65 4.69
N LEU A 27 0.74 -2.23 5.17
CA LEU A 27 0.44 -0.84 5.48
C LEU A 27 0.27 -0.64 6.98
N ASP A 28 0.93 0.39 7.52
CA ASP A 28 0.78 0.88 8.88
C ASP A 28 0.41 2.37 8.86
N GLY A 29 -0.85 2.67 9.17
CA GLY A 29 -1.46 4.00 9.08
C GLY A 29 -1.90 4.55 10.43
N GLY A 30 -1.18 5.56 10.91
CA GLY A 30 -1.55 6.33 12.09
C GLY A 30 -2.25 7.65 11.78
N THR A 31 -2.41 8.47 12.81
CA THR A 31 -2.98 9.82 12.70
C THR A 31 -2.06 10.83 12.02
N THR A 32 -0.75 10.53 11.93
CA THR A 32 0.26 11.46 11.40
C THR A 32 0.87 10.99 10.09
N SER A 33 1.13 9.68 9.99
CA SER A 33 1.82 9.08 8.86
C SER A 33 1.24 7.73 8.50
N THR A 34 1.36 7.38 7.23
CA THR A 34 1.06 6.05 6.71
C THR A 34 2.31 5.51 6.03
N VAL A 35 2.73 4.31 6.40
CA VAL A 35 3.90 3.63 5.83
C VAL A 35 3.41 2.42 5.06
N CYS A 36 3.94 2.20 3.85
CA CYS A 36 3.74 0.98 3.08
C CYS A 36 5.09 0.32 2.85
N ILE A 37 5.16 -0.99 3.06
CA ILE A 37 6.28 -1.84 2.64
C ILE A 37 5.82 -2.80 1.54
N CYS A 38 6.71 -3.06 0.59
CA CYS A 38 6.53 -4.09 -0.42
C CYS A 38 7.53 -5.21 -0.14
N MET A 39 7.04 -6.44 0.00
CA MET A 39 7.84 -7.64 0.26
C MET A 39 7.54 -8.69 -0.80
N PRO A 40 8.51 -9.53 -1.19
CA PRO A 40 8.19 -10.66 -2.05
C PRO A 40 7.30 -11.66 -1.31
N VAL A 41 6.50 -12.44 -2.03
CA VAL A 41 5.93 -13.67 -1.49
C VAL A 41 7.08 -14.63 -1.18
N ILE A 42 7.13 -15.12 0.05
CA ILE A 42 8.11 -16.09 0.55
C ILE A 42 7.35 -17.38 0.82
N SER A 43 7.82 -18.49 0.24
CA SER A 43 7.22 -19.79 0.50
C SER A 43 7.52 -20.22 1.93
N MET A 44 6.48 -20.65 2.66
CA MET A 44 6.58 -21.15 4.05
C MET A 44 7.40 -22.44 4.17
N SER A 45 7.76 -23.07 3.04
CA SER A 45 8.65 -24.23 2.98
C SER A 45 10.11 -23.88 3.27
N ASP A 46 10.49 -22.61 3.10
CA ASP A 46 11.85 -22.15 3.26
C ASP A 46 12.03 -21.57 4.67
N SER A 47 13.23 -21.73 5.25
CA SER A 47 13.58 -20.99 6.46
C SER A 47 13.43 -19.49 6.18
N LEU A 48 12.60 -18.79 6.98
CA LEU A 48 12.39 -17.37 6.77
C LEU A 48 13.73 -16.62 6.95
N PRO A 49 14.11 -15.78 5.98
CA PRO A 49 15.31 -14.95 6.11
C PRO A 49 15.15 -13.97 7.28
N ASP A 50 16.24 -13.75 8.00
CA ASP A 50 16.34 -12.75 9.06
C ASP A 50 17.47 -11.75 8.73
N PRO A 51 17.15 -10.49 8.40
CA PRO A 51 15.80 -9.90 8.35
C PRO A 51 15.00 -10.34 7.11
N LEU A 52 13.67 -10.21 7.20
CA LEU A 52 12.79 -10.42 6.05
C LEU A 52 13.11 -9.41 4.92
N PRO A 53 13.11 -9.83 3.64
CA PRO A 53 13.40 -8.94 2.52
C PRO A 53 12.30 -7.90 2.33
N VAL A 54 12.70 -6.63 2.31
CA VAL A 54 11.84 -5.50 1.95
C VAL A 54 12.33 -4.95 0.61
N LEU A 55 11.49 -5.08 -0.43
CA LEU A 55 11.80 -4.58 -1.78
C LEU A 55 11.73 -3.06 -1.83
N ALA A 56 10.75 -2.47 -1.14
CA ALA A 56 10.58 -1.04 -1.08
C ALA A 56 9.83 -0.60 0.18
N ARG A 57 10.04 0.66 0.55
CA ARG A 57 9.30 1.37 1.60
C ARG A 57 8.88 2.75 1.11
N ALA A 58 7.63 3.09 1.37
CA ALA A 58 7.04 4.40 1.11
C ALA A 58 6.38 4.95 2.37
N ALA A 59 6.27 6.28 2.44
CA ALA A 59 5.57 6.96 3.51
C ALA A 59 4.75 8.13 2.95
N ALA A 60 3.57 8.33 3.52
CA ALA A 60 2.65 9.41 3.20
C ALA A 60 2.06 9.99 4.50
N GLY A 61 1.12 10.91 4.36
CA GLY A 61 0.45 11.58 5.48
C GLY A 61 -0.54 10.68 6.23
N CYS A 62 -1.50 11.32 6.89
CA CYS A 62 -2.55 10.66 7.66
C CYS A 62 -3.51 9.85 6.78
N SER A 63 -3.80 8.60 7.17
CA SER A 63 -4.84 7.73 6.58
C SER A 63 -6.04 7.53 7.50
N ASN A 64 -6.10 8.23 8.64
CA ASN A 64 -7.26 8.19 9.52
C ASN A 64 -8.38 9.07 8.96
N HIS A 65 -9.43 8.44 8.43
CA HIS A 65 -10.60 9.12 7.89
C HIS A 65 -11.29 10.05 8.91
N ASN A 66 -11.22 9.73 10.20
CA ASN A 66 -11.77 10.59 11.26
C ASN A 66 -11.01 11.90 11.43
N SER A 67 -9.77 11.98 10.93
CA SER A 67 -8.92 13.17 11.02
C SER A 67 -8.94 14.02 9.76
N VAL A 68 -8.98 13.40 8.58
CA VAL A 68 -8.81 14.10 7.29
C VAL A 68 -9.98 13.95 6.32
N GLY A 69 -11.00 13.18 6.68
CA GLY A 69 -12.12 12.81 5.80
C GLY A 69 -11.80 11.58 4.94
N GLU A 70 -12.84 10.98 4.36
CA GLU A 70 -12.75 9.73 3.60
C GLU A 70 -11.88 9.87 2.34
N ASP A 71 -12.11 10.89 1.52
CA ASP A 71 -11.39 11.08 0.25
C ASP A 71 -9.88 11.23 0.46
N ALA A 72 -9.47 12.06 1.43
CA ALA A 72 -8.06 12.31 1.70
C ALA A 72 -7.35 11.09 2.34
N ALA A 73 -8.07 10.34 3.18
CA ALA A 73 -7.55 9.10 3.76
C ALA A 73 -7.35 8.02 2.68
N ARG A 74 -8.35 7.84 1.81
CA ARG A 74 -8.28 6.95 0.65
C ARG A 74 -7.13 7.33 -0.28
N GLU A 75 -7.04 8.59 -0.68
CA GLU A 75 -5.98 9.08 -1.57
C GLU A 75 -4.59 8.85 -0.95
N THR A 76 -4.45 8.99 0.37
CA THR A 76 -3.20 8.71 1.09
C THR A 76 -2.81 7.23 1.02
N ILE A 77 -3.78 6.33 1.23
CA ILE A 77 -3.58 4.88 1.12
C ILE A 77 -3.16 4.51 -0.31
N GLU A 78 -3.89 4.99 -1.32
CA GLU A 78 -3.57 4.74 -2.74
C GLU A 78 -2.17 5.25 -3.10
N LYS A 79 -1.82 6.48 -2.71
CA LYS A 79 -0.49 7.07 -2.98
C LYS A 79 0.65 6.28 -2.36
N VAL A 80 0.50 5.85 -1.10
CA VAL A 80 1.60 5.15 -0.42
C VAL A 80 1.82 3.76 -1.00
N MET A 81 0.75 3.08 -1.46
CA MET A 81 0.86 1.80 -2.18
C MET A 81 1.52 1.98 -3.55
N ALA A 82 1.08 2.97 -4.32
CA ALA A 82 1.65 3.29 -5.62
C ALA A 82 3.15 3.62 -5.54
N ASP A 83 3.56 4.43 -4.56
CA ASP A 83 4.97 4.76 -4.36
C ASP A 83 5.80 3.54 -3.93
N ALA A 84 5.26 2.66 -3.09
CA ALA A 84 5.93 1.40 -2.73
C ALA A 84 6.10 0.47 -3.94
N LEU A 85 5.05 0.31 -4.75
CA LEU A 85 5.05 -0.52 -5.95
C LEU A 85 6.03 0.00 -7.01
N LEU A 86 5.96 1.30 -7.31
CA LEU A 86 6.89 1.99 -8.21
C LEU A 86 8.35 1.78 -7.77
N LYS A 87 8.66 1.99 -6.49
CA LYS A 87 10.01 1.80 -5.95
C LYS A 87 10.48 0.35 -5.98
N SER A 88 9.56 -0.61 -5.91
CA SER A 88 9.85 -2.04 -6.00
C SER A 88 9.93 -2.56 -7.44
N GLY A 89 9.62 -1.73 -8.45
CA GLY A 89 9.50 -2.17 -9.84
C GLY A 89 8.35 -3.16 -10.10
N SER A 90 7.30 -3.12 -9.26
CA SER A 90 6.16 -4.04 -9.32
C SER A 90 4.89 -3.29 -9.71
N ASN A 91 3.96 -3.98 -10.37
CA ASN A 91 2.63 -3.45 -10.71
C ASN A 91 1.55 -4.03 -9.78
N ARG A 92 0.34 -3.45 -9.78
CA ARG A 92 -0.80 -3.95 -8.98
C ARG A 92 -1.14 -5.40 -9.27
N SER A 93 -0.96 -5.87 -10.51
CA SER A 93 -1.21 -7.26 -10.90
C SER A 93 -0.34 -8.28 -10.14
N ALA A 94 0.84 -7.88 -9.65
CA ALA A 94 1.74 -8.74 -8.87
C ALA A 94 1.37 -8.84 -7.38
N VAL A 95 0.50 -7.94 -6.88
CA VAL A 95 0.11 -7.91 -5.47
C VAL A 95 -0.82 -9.07 -5.16
N ARG A 96 -0.45 -9.94 -4.21
CA ARG A 96 -1.25 -11.10 -3.79
C ARG A 96 -2.00 -10.90 -2.48
N ALA A 97 -1.50 -10.00 -1.64
CA ALA A 97 -2.18 -9.62 -0.42
C ALA A 97 -1.80 -8.19 -0.04
N VAL A 98 -2.74 -7.52 0.64
CA VAL A 98 -2.53 -6.25 1.32
C VAL A 98 -2.89 -6.45 2.78
N CYS A 99 -1.91 -6.32 3.66
CA CYS A 99 -2.08 -6.41 5.11
C CYS A 99 -2.17 -4.99 5.67
N LEU A 100 -3.30 -4.61 6.26
CA LEU A 100 -3.51 -3.25 6.74
C LEU A 100 -3.64 -3.20 8.27
N ALA A 101 -2.89 -2.29 8.88
CA ALA A 101 -3.13 -1.77 10.21
C ALA A 101 -3.36 -0.26 10.08
N VAL A 102 -4.59 0.21 10.28
CA VAL A 102 -4.93 1.63 10.14
C VAL A 102 -5.77 2.10 11.32
N SER A 103 -5.43 3.26 11.88
CA SER A 103 -6.15 3.87 12.99
C SER A 103 -7.54 4.36 12.58
N GLY A 104 -8.49 4.31 13.52
CA GLY A 104 -9.87 4.77 13.29
C GLY A 104 -10.80 3.74 12.66
N VAL A 105 -10.34 2.51 12.41
CA VAL A 105 -11.17 1.39 11.93
C VAL A 105 -11.61 0.55 13.12
N ASN A 106 -12.75 0.90 13.71
CA ASN A 106 -13.21 0.31 14.97
C ASN A 106 -14.50 -0.51 14.81
N HIS A 107 -15.22 -0.34 13.70
CA HIS A 107 -16.47 -1.05 13.42
C HIS A 107 -16.41 -1.84 12.10
N PRO A 108 -17.24 -2.88 11.94
CA PRO A 108 -17.34 -3.63 10.68
C PRO A 108 -17.65 -2.74 9.47
N THR A 109 -18.42 -1.66 9.66
CA THR A 109 -18.68 -0.67 8.61
C THR A 109 -17.42 0.07 8.16
N ASP A 110 -16.51 0.37 9.09
CA ASP A 110 -15.23 1.00 8.78
C ASP A 110 -14.33 0.02 8.03
N GLN A 111 -14.32 -1.25 8.43
CA GLN A 111 -13.58 -2.31 7.73
C GLN A 111 -14.07 -2.46 6.28
N GLN A 112 -15.39 -2.52 6.07
CA GLN A 112 -15.99 -2.58 4.74
C GLN A 112 -15.66 -1.34 3.91
N ARG A 113 -15.66 -0.15 4.53
CA ARG A 113 -15.25 1.09 3.86
C ARG A 113 -13.80 1.00 3.34
N ILE A 114 -12.86 0.57 4.19
CA ILE A 114 -11.46 0.39 3.77
C ILE A 114 -11.34 -0.67 2.68
N LEU A 115 -12.05 -1.80 2.79
CA LEU A 115 -12.02 -2.85 1.78
C LEU A 115 -12.51 -2.35 0.41
N ASN A 116 -13.49 -1.44 0.37
CA ASN A 116 -13.97 -0.83 -0.87
C ASN A 116 -12.99 0.18 -1.49
N TRP A 117 -11.91 0.55 -0.79
CA TRP A 117 -10.86 1.44 -1.31
C TRP A 117 -9.69 0.69 -1.94
N LEU A 118 -9.59 -0.62 -1.71
CA LEU A 118 -8.52 -1.50 -2.18
C LEU A 118 -8.93 -2.23 -3.46
#